data_AF-A0A5R9QUQ0-F1
#
_entry.id   AF-A0A5R9QUQ0-F1
#
_cell.length_a   1.000
_cell.length_b   1.000
_cell.length_c   1.000
_cell.angle_alpha   90.00
_cell.angle_beta   90.00
_cell.angle_gamma   90.00
#
_symmetry.space_group_name_H-M   'P 1'
#
loop_
_entity.id
_entity.type
_entity.pdbx_description
1 polymer ?
#
loop_
_entity_poly.entity_id
_entity_poly.type
_entity_poly.pdbx_seq_one_letter_code
_entity_poly.pdbx_strand_id
1 'polypeptide(L)' 'MSTMNISLPEALKGFVDDQVSQRGYGTSSEYVRELIRKDQDRQHLRELLLAGAASEPGEAVDDGYFEALRDRVRRRDS' A
#
# COMPACT_ATOMS: atom_id res chain seq x y z
N MET A 1 -23.20 5.56 1.29
CA MET A 1 -22.42 4.56 0.54
C MET A 1 -22.95 4.53 -0.88
N SER A 2 -22.07 4.63 -1.88
CA SER A 2 -22.45 4.40 -3.28
C SER A 2 -22.35 2.90 -3.58
N THR A 3 -23.34 2.34 -4.27
CA THR A 3 -23.33 0.94 -4.71
C THR A 3 -22.63 0.82 -6.06
N MET A 4 -21.91 -0.29 -6.26
CA MET A 4 -21.25 -0.63 -7.52
C MET A 4 -21.61 -2.06 -7.88
N ASN A 5 -22.20 -2.25 -9.07
CA ASN A 5 -22.54 -3.57 -9.59
C ASN A 5 -21.44 -4.05 -10.53
N ILE A 6 -20.99 -5.29 -10.37
CA ILE A 6 -19.93 -5.89 -11.17
C ILE A 6 -20.41 -7.28 -11.61
N SER A 7 -20.42 -7.52 -12.93
CA SER A 7 -20.68 -8.86 -13.47
C SER A 7 -19.37 -9.64 -13.55
N LEU A 8 -19.37 -10.84 -12.97
CA LEU A 8 -18.21 -11.73 -12.97
C LEU A 8 -18.55 -13.03 -13.70
N PRO A 9 -17.63 -13.57 -14.53
CA PRO A 9 -17.71 -14.96 -14.98
C PRO A 9 -17.75 -15.92 -13.79
N GLU A 10 -18.36 -17.09 -13.99
CA GLU A 10 -18.58 -18.06 -12.92
C GLU A 10 -17.28 -18.49 -12.21
N ALA A 11 -16.19 -18.66 -12.96
CA ALA A 11 -14.88 -18.97 -12.40
C ALA A 11 -14.36 -17.88 -11.42
N LEU A 12 -14.55 -16.60 -11.76
CA LEU A 12 -14.13 -15.50 -10.88
C LEU A 12 -15.06 -15.36 -9.68
N LYS A 13 -16.37 -15.62 -9.84
CA LYS A 13 -17.30 -15.67 -8.72
C LYS A 13 -16.90 -16.77 -7.73
N GLY A 14 -16.63 -17.98 -8.22
CA GLY A 14 -16.19 -19.11 -7.38
C GLY A 14 -14.91 -18.79 -6.61
N PHE A 15 -13.93 -18.18 -7.28
CA PHE A 15 -12.71 -17.72 -6.61
C PHE A 15 -12.99 -16.69 -5.50
N VAL A 16 -13.87 -15.71 -5.74
CA VAL A 16 -14.24 -14.72 -4.71
C VAL A 16 -14.93 -15.39 -3.53
N ASP A 17 -15.85 -16.32 -3.77
CA ASP A 17 -16.57 -17.05 -2.71
C ASP A 17 -15.58 -17.87 -1.85
N ASP A 18 -14.58 -18.52 -2.47
CA ASP A 18 -13.51 -19.21 -1.76
C ASP A 18 -12.67 -18.26 -0.91
N GLN A 19 -12.32 -17.07 -1.43
CA GLN A 19 -11.56 -16.10 -0.65
C GLN A 19 -12.36 -15.55 0.53
N VAL A 20 -13.67 -15.34 0.36
CA VAL A 20 -14.57 -14.90 1.43
C VAL A 20 -14.61 -15.94 2.56
N SER A 21 -14.83 -17.21 2.21
CA SER A 21 -14.89 -18.31 3.19
C SER A 21 -13.56 -18.56 3.92
N GLN A 22 -12.44 -18.60 3.18
CA GLN A 22 -11.13 -18.95 3.75
C GLN A 22 -10.51 -17.83 4.58
N ARG A 23 -10.75 -16.57 4.21
CA ARG A 23 -10.12 -15.40 4.86
C ARG A 23 -11.05 -14.67 5.83
N GLY A 24 -12.24 -15.22 6.09
CA GLY A 24 -13.17 -14.70 7.09
C GLY A 24 -13.83 -13.38 6.71
N TYR A 25 -13.95 -13.06 5.41
CA TYR A 25 -14.71 -11.89 4.99
C TYR A 25 -16.21 -12.17 5.16
N GLY A 26 -16.99 -11.14 5.51
CA GLY A 26 -18.44 -11.25 5.67
C GLY A 26 -19.20 -11.20 4.34
N THR A 27 -18.61 -10.58 3.30
CA THR A 27 -19.25 -10.46 1.96
C THR A 27 -18.22 -10.38 0.83
N SER A 28 -18.64 -10.72 -0.39
CA SER A 28 -17.84 -10.51 -1.61
C SER A 28 -17.45 -9.02 -1.79
N SER A 29 -18.36 -8.09 -1.47
CA SER A 29 -18.08 -6.65 -1.52
C SER A 29 -17.03 -6.20 -0.52
N GLU A 30 -16.87 -6.89 0.60
CA GLU A 30 -15.78 -6.64 1.54
C GLU A 30 -14.44 -7.09 0.97
N TYR A 31 -14.38 -8.31 0.43
CA TYR A 31 -13.18 -8.80 -0.23
C TYR A 31 -12.73 -7.88 -1.38
N VAL A 32 -13.66 -7.45 -2.23
CA VAL A 32 -13.36 -6.54 -3.34
C VAL A 32 -12.87 -5.17 -2.84
N ARG A 33 -13.46 -4.61 -1.78
CA ARG A 33 -12.98 -3.35 -1.19
C ARG A 33 -11.55 -3.46 -0.65
N GLU A 34 -11.22 -4.58 -0.04
CA GLU A 34 -9.85 -4.87 0.42
C GLU A 34 -8.87 -5.00 -0.74
N LEU A 35 -9.26 -5.65 -1.84
CA LEU A 35 -8.43 -5.71 -3.04
C LEU A 35 -8.17 -4.32 -3.63
N ILE A 36 -9.20 -3.46 -3.69
CA ILE A 36 -9.07 -2.09 -4.18
C ILE A 36 -8.10 -1.29 -3.30
N ARG A 37 -8.20 -1.40 -1.97
CA ARG A 37 -7.25 -0.74 -1.05
C ARG A 37 -5.81 -1.20 -1.30
N LYS A 38 -5.60 -2.51 -1.40
CA LYS A 38 -4.26 -3.07 -1.68
C LYS A 38 -3.71 -2.62 -3.02
N ASP A 39 -4.57 -2.48 -4.04
CA ASP A 39 -4.15 -1.96 -5.33
C ASP A 39 -3.78 -0.47 -5.24
N GLN A 40 -4.56 0.35 -4.53
CA GLN A 40 -4.22 1.75 -4.24
C GLN A 40 -2.88 1.87 -3.52
N ASP A 41 -2.63 1.06 -2.48
CA ASP A 41 -1.35 1.07 -1.75
C ASP A 41 -0.18 0.68 -2.66
N ARG A 42 -0.37 -0.31 -3.54
CA ARG A 42 0.65 -0.71 -4.53
C ARG A 42 0.94 0.39 -5.55
N GLN A 43 -0.10 1.06 -6.04
CA GLN A 43 0.05 2.19 -6.96
C GLN A 43 0.79 3.34 -6.28
N HIS A 44 0.41 3.69 -5.05
CA HIS A 44 1.06 4.74 -4.27
C HIS A 44 2.54 4.44 -4.01
N LEU A 45 2.87 3.21 -3.59
CA LEU A 45 4.26 2.79 -3.42
C LEU A 45 5.05 2.89 -4.73
N ARG A 46 4.46 2.49 -5.85
CA ARG A 46 5.09 2.59 -7.17
C ARG A 46 5.39 4.05 -7.52
N GLU A 47 4.45 4.96 -7.27
CA GLU A 47 4.65 6.39 -7.50
C GLU A 47 5.81 6.94 -6.66
N LEU A 48 5.90 6.59 -5.38
CA LEU A 48 7.01 7.00 -4.51
C LEU A 48 8.36 6.48 -5.00
N LEU A 49 8.41 5.22 -5.44
CA LEU A 49 9.63 4.63 -6.00
C LEU A 49 10.07 5.34 -7.28
N LEU A 50 9.14 5.66 -8.18
CA LEU A 50 9.43 6.42 -9.39
C LEU A 50 9.89 7.84 -9.08
N ALA A 51 9.26 8.49 -8.10
CA ALA A 51 9.68 9.82 -7.65
C ALA A 51 11.10 9.81 -7.08
N GLY A 52 11.45 8.80 -6.27
CA GLY A 52 12.80 8.62 -5.75
C GLY A 52 13.83 8.26 -6.83
N ALA A 53 13.45 7.46 -7.83
CA ALA A 53 14.32 7.15 -8.96
C ALA A 53 14.57 8.37 -9.87
N ALA A 54 13.62 9.31 -9.92
CA ALA A 54 13.73 10.55 -10.68
C ALA A 54 14.40 11.69 -9.90
N SER A 55 14.66 11.52 -8.60
CA SER A 55 15.35 12.54 -7.80
C SER A 55 16.86 12.51 -8.04
N GLU A 56 17.51 13.64 -7.74
CA GLU A 56 18.97 13.71 -7.75
C GLU A 56 19.60 12.63 -6.84
N PRO A 57 20.74 12.03 -7.24
CA PRO A 57 21.44 11.08 -6.39
C PRO A 57 21.76 11.70 -5.03
N GLY A 58 21.39 10.98 -3.97
CA GLY A 58 21.78 11.36 -2.61
C GLY A 58 23.26 11.13 -2.35
N GLU A 59 23.79 11.78 -1.32
CA GLU A 59 25.10 11.44 -0.76
C GLU A 59 25.08 10.04 -0.15
N ALA A 60 26.26 9.41 -0.07
CA ALA A 60 26.39 8.12 0.58
C ALA A 60 25.93 8.21 2.04
N VAL A 61 25.00 7.34 2.41
CA VAL A 61 24.50 7.25 3.78
C VAL A 61 25.49 6.42 4.60
N ASP A 62 26.16 7.06 5.56
CA ASP A 62 27.11 6.44 6.48
C ASP A 62 26.68 6.60 7.95
N ASP A 63 27.52 6.12 8.88
CA ASP A 63 27.24 6.22 10.32
C ASP A 63 27.15 7.69 10.78
N GLY A 64 27.98 8.57 10.20
CA GLY A 64 28.00 10.00 10.50
C GLY A 64 26.72 10.71 10.07
N TYR A 65 26.14 10.33 8.93
CA TYR A 65 24.82 10.79 8.50
C TYR A 65 23.75 10.50 9.57
N PHE A 66 23.72 9.27 10.10
CA PHE A 66 22.73 8.88 11.10
C PHE A 66 22.95 9.54 12.47
N GLU A 67 24.21 9.77 12.88
CA GLU A 67 24.52 10.55 14.07
C GLU A 67 24.01 11.99 13.95
N ALA A 68 24.36 12.67 12.86
CA ALA A 68 23.91 14.03 12.58
C ALA A 68 22.38 14.13 12.46
N LEU A 69 21.73 13.09 11.93
CA LEU A 69 20.27 13.01 11.85
C LEU A 69 19.63 12.93 13.24
N ARG A 70 20.13 12.06 14.12
CA ARG A 70 19.62 11.91 15.50
C ARG A 70 19.79 13.19 16.32
N ASP A 71 20.95 13.85 16.20
CA ASP A 71 21.21 15.11 16.90
C ASP A 71 20.31 16.25 16.42
N ARG A 72 19.89 16.21 15.16
CA ARG A 72 18.95 17.19 14.59
C ARG A 72 17.53 16.98 15.12
N VAL A 73 17.08 15.73 15.23
CA VAL A 73 15.76 15.40 15.80
C VAL A 73 15.71 15.82 17.28
N ARG A 74 16.70 15.43 18.08
CA ARG A 74 16.77 15.77 19.52
C ARG A 74 16.74 17.27 19.79
N ARG A 75 17.42 18.07 18.96
CA ARG A 75 17.43 19.54 19.07
C ARG A 75 16.10 20.20 18.69
N ARG A 76 15.24 19.52 17.95
CA ARG A 76 13.93 20.03 17.53
C ARG A 76 12.85 19.78 18.58
N ASP A 77 13.07 18.81 19.46
CA ASP A 77 12.16 18.41 20.54
C ASP A 77 12.47 19.12 21.88
N SER A 78 13.47 20.03 21.89
CA SER A 78 13.92 20.84 23.03
C SER A 78 13.73 22.32 22.77
#